data_AF-A0A397IQR0-F1
#
_entry.id   AF-A0A397IQR0-F1
#
_cell.length_a   1.000
_cell.length_b   1.000
_cell.length_c   1.000
_cell.angle_alpha   90.00
_cell.angle_beta   90.00
_cell.angle_gamma   90.00
#
_symmetry.space_group_name_H-M   'P 1'
#
loop_
_entity.id
_entity.type
_entity.pdbx_description
1 polymer ?
#
loop_
_entity_poly.entity_id
_entity_poly.type
_entity_poly.pdbx_seq_one_letter_code
_entity_poly.pdbx_strand_id
1 'polypeptide(L)'
;MTSLEENSAESIDNKKTGRKPHVLREHLANSCKKCPKDVSLHYAKIVDKVIGEKDIESSNDDDDNSNDDDDSNLNESSKGNKHKLKKTQTSRKKNKLDKNQTSVANFYEVKKLQKGIIDDMDKTITKAFVMCNFPFSVIENPWFINMIKSLQPTYDSPSRRTLSGTLLQSELARINVLTINKLEKGNNFTIALDGWTDPRGNSIWVFMLITSSKKEYLLKLEDLSNEHHTAQNLVNVITEVIEKVGINKFVTIVSDNGSNVAAAR
;
A
#
# COMPACT_ATOMS: atom_id res chain seq x y z
N MET A 1 69.08 3.80 -12.60
CA MET A 1 68.25 5.02 -12.46
C MET A 1 66.86 4.56 -12.07
N THR A 2 66.60 4.58 -10.77
CA THR A 2 65.54 5.40 -10.11
C THR A 2 64.15 4.85 -10.41
N SER A 3 63.63 3.93 -9.60
CA SER A 3 62.95 4.18 -8.32
C SER A 3 61.72 5.07 -8.51
N LEU A 4 60.54 4.53 -8.24
CA LEU A 4 59.62 5.06 -7.23
C LEU A 4 58.54 4.00 -6.93
N GLU A 5 58.54 3.59 -5.67
CA GLU A 5 57.50 2.84 -4.98
C GLU A 5 56.28 3.73 -4.77
N GLU A 6 55.08 3.12 -4.75
CA GLU A 6 53.93 3.57 -3.95
C GLU A 6 52.91 2.40 -3.95
N ASN A 7 52.95 1.56 -2.90
CA ASN A 7 52.17 1.65 -1.66
C ASN A 7 50.75 1.06 -1.75
N SER A 8 50.67 -0.15 -1.17
CA SER A 8 49.64 -0.67 -0.26
C SER A 8 48.18 -0.25 -0.45
N ALA A 9 47.34 -1.24 -0.77
CA ALA A 9 46.04 -1.37 -0.14
C ALA A 9 45.85 -2.85 0.25
N GLU A 10 46.38 -3.19 1.41
CA GLU A 10 46.08 -4.42 2.12
C GLU A 10 44.58 -4.50 2.42
N SER A 11 44.04 -5.69 2.19
CA SER A 11 42.71 -6.14 2.51
C SER A 11 42.31 -5.85 3.96
N ILE A 12 41.31 -4.99 4.18
CA ILE A 12 40.59 -4.92 5.45
C ILE A 12 39.30 -5.72 5.32
N ASP A 13 39.43 -6.95 5.83
CA ASP A 13 38.41 -7.94 6.08
C ASP A 13 37.33 -7.39 7.03
N ASN A 14 36.27 -6.77 6.48
CA ASN A 14 35.13 -6.31 7.28
C ASN A 14 34.14 -7.46 7.48
N LYS A 15 34.55 -8.44 8.29
CA LYS A 15 33.65 -9.40 8.93
C LYS A 15 32.58 -8.61 9.71
N LYS A 16 31.38 -8.52 9.15
CA LYS A 16 30.16 -8.10 9.86
C LYS A 16 29.88 -9.08 10.99
N THR A 17 30.53 -8.90 12.12
CA THR A 17 30.10 -9.52 13.38
C THR A 17 28.86 -8.75 13.83
N GLY A 18 27.69 -9.36 13.65
CA GLY A 18 26.43 -8.80 14.14
C GLY A 18 26.46 -8.70 15.65
N ARG A 19 26.86 -7.55 16.20
CA ARG A 19 26.74 -7.28 17.63
C ARG A 19 25.26 -7.04 17.96
N LYS A 20 24.81 -7.65 19.06
CA LYS A 20 23.43 -7.59 19.53
C LYS A 20 22.92 -6.14 19.53
N PRO A 21 21.66 -5.88 19.12
CA PRO A 21 21.12 -4.52 18.95
C PRO A 21 21.30 -3.58 20.15
N HIS A 22 21.36 -4.11 21.38
CA HIS A 22 21.58 -3.30 22.58
C HIS A 22 22.99 -2.68 22.64
N VAL A 23 24.02 -3.44 22.23
CA VAL A 23 25.43 -2.99 22.26
C VAL A 23 25.66 -1.84 21.28
N LEU A 24 24.94 -1.84 20.15
CA LEU A 24 25.02 -0.78 19.17
C LEU A 24 24.38 0.52 19.68
N ARG A 25 23.22 0.42 20.35
CA ARG A 25 22.54 1.58 20.94
C ARG A 25 23.41 2.26 22.01
N GLU A 26 24.00 1.48 22.88
CA GLU A 26 24.89 1.97 23.94
C GLU A 26 26.18 2.59 23.37
N HIS A 27 26.78 1.96 22.35
CA HIS A 27 27.94 2.52 21.66
C HIS A 27 27.61 3.86 20.97
N LEU A 28 26.45 3.97 20.30
CA LEU A 28 26.01 5.20 19.63
C LEU A 28 25.68 6.32 20.63
N ALA A 29 25.16 5.97 21.81
CA ALA A 29 24.89 6.93 22.88
C ALA A 29 26.18 7.46 23.51
N ASN A 30 27.12 6.57 23.87
CA ASN A 30 28.18 6.89 24.85
C ASN A 30 29.62 6.83 24.31
N SER A 31 29.88 6.15 23.20
CA SER A 31 31.26 5.78 22.82
C SER A 31 31.66 6.12 21.38
N CYS A 32 30.71 6.45 20.51
CA CYS A 32 30.98 6.69 19.10
C CYS A 32 31.44 8.13 18.82
N LYS A 33 32.74 8.32 18.59
CA LYS A 33 33.35 9.64 18.30
C LYS A 33 32.89 10.32 16.99
N LYS A 34 32.35 9.54 16.05
CA LYS A 34 31.87 10.03 14.74
C LYS A 34 30.35 10.21 14.69
N CYS A 35 29.64 9.96 15.79
CA CYS A 35 28.19 10.06 15.84
C CYS A 35 27.76 11.54 15.89
N PRO A 36 26.89 12.00 14.99
CA PRO A 36 26.27 13.32 15.09
C PRO A 36 25.57 13.53 16.44
N LYS A 37 25.60 14.76 16.98
CA LYS A 37 25.13 15.05 18.35
C LYS A 37 23.65 14.74 18.56
N ASP A 38 22.83 15.00 17.54
CA ASP A 38 21.39 14.70 17.51
C ASP A 38 21.12 13.20 17.59
N VAL A 39 21.90 12.38 16.88
CA VAL A 39 21.80 10.92 16.90
C VAL A 39 22.27 10.35 18.24
N SER A 40 23.38 10.85 18.79
CA SER A 40 23.86 10.46 20.13
C SER A 40 22.83 10.82 21.22
N LEU A 41 22.23 12.02 21.17
CA LEU A 41 21.18 12.43 22.11
C LEU A 41 19.92 11.55 22.02
N HIS A 42 19.54 11.15 20.81
CA HIS A 42 18.38 10.28 20.60
C HIS A 42 18.60 8.92 21.27
N TYR A 43 19.78 8.31 21.08
CA TYR A 43 20.08 7.02 21.68
C TYR A 43 20.36 7.09 23.19
N ALA A 44 20.92 8.18 23.71
CA ALA A 44 21.10 8.38 25.15
C ALA A 44 19.74 8.31 25.89
N LYS A 45 18.71 9.01 25.39
CA LYS A 45 17.35 8.95 25.96
C LYS A 45 16.75 7.55 25.95
N ILE A 46 17.08 6.74 24.94
CA ILE A 46 16.61 5.36 24.82
C ILE A 46 17.34 4.47 25.83
N VAL A 47 18.66 4.65 25.99
CA VAL A 47 19.46 3.87 26.94
C VAL A 47 19.06 4.20 28.39
N ASP A 48 18.86 5.47 28.72
CA ASP A 48 18.41 5.90 30.05
C ASP A 48 17.05 5.29 30.43
N LYS A 49 16.12 5.24 29.45
CA LYS A 49 14.80 4.60 29.65
C LYS A 49 14.91 3.09 29.86
N VAL A 50 15.83 2.42 29.17
CA VAL A 50 16.08 0.98 29.31
C VAL A 50 16.78 0.63 30.62
N ILE A 51 17.60 1.54 31.18
CA ILE A 51 18.19 1.37 32.52
C ILE A 51 17.09 1.53 33.58
N GLY A 52 16.25 2.57 33.47
CA GLY A 52 15.14 2.78 34.42
C GLY A 52 14.06 1.70 34.39
N GLU A 53 13.92 0.94 33.30
CA GLU A 53 13.02 -0.22 33.20
C GLU A 53 13.65 -1.53 33.69
N LYS A 54 14.98 -1.61 33.85
CA LYS A 54 15.68 -2.82 34.33
C LYS A 54 15.84 -2.89 35.84
N ASP A 55 15.69 -1.78 36.56
CA ASP A 55 15.79 -1.73 38.02
C ASP A 55 14.53 -2.28 38.74
N ILE A 56 13.58 -2.90 38.03
CA ILE A 56 12.32 -3.45 38.59
C ILE A 56 12.24 -5.00 38.54
N GLU A 57 13.19 -5.70 37.90
CA GLU A 57 13.19 -7.17 37.84
C GLU A 57 14.47 -7.80 38.42
N SER A 58 14.64 -7.75 39.75
CA SER A 58 15.38 -8.78 40.50
C SER A 58 15.13 -8.73 42.02
N SER A 59 14.19 -9.54 42.52
CA SER A 59 14.28 -10.38 43.73
C SER A 59 12.89 -10.71 44.26
N ASN A 60 12.49 -11.99 44.14
CA ASN A 60 11.45 -12.57 44.98
C ASN A 60 12.00 -12.75 46.41
N ASP A 61 11.17 -12.62 47.44
CA ASP A 61 10.80 -13.72 48.34
C ASP A 61 9.96 -13.21 49.55
N ASP A 62 8.90 -13.99 49.81
CA ASP A 62 8.25 -14.31 51.09
C ASP A 62 7.43 -13.30 51.94
N ASP A 63 6.22 -13.80 52.23
CA ASP A 63 5.51 -13.84 53.52
C ASP A 63 4.37 -12.86 53.90
N ASP A 64 3.30 -13.55 54.32
CA ASP A 64 2.27 -13.28 55.32
C ASP A 64 1.18 -12.20 55.14
N ASN A 65 0.01 -12.68 54.73
CA ASN A 65 -1.21 -12.80 55.54
C ASN A 65 -1.59 -11.63 56.48
N SER A 66 -2.70 -10.95 56.18
CA SER A 66 -3.82 -10.81 57.11
C SER A 66 -5.02 -10.13 56.45
N ASN A 67 -6.19 -10.69 56.75
CA ASN A 67 -7.51 -10.17 56.46
C ASN A 67 -7.71 -8.77 57.07
N ASP A 68 -8.66 -8.01 56.52
CA ASP A 68 -9.85 -7.67 57.30
C ASP A 68 -10.95 -7.13 56.38
N ASP A 69 -12.11 -7.78 56.49
CA ASP A 69 -13.42 -7.35 56.04
C ASP A 69 -13.78 -5.99 56.67
N ASP A 70 -14.51 -5.12 55.97
CA ASP A 70 -15.77 -4.66 56.55
C ASP A 70 -16.74 -4.05 55.53
N ASP A 71 -18.00 -4.20 55.90
CA ASP A 71 -19.21 -4.35 55.12
C ASP A 71 -20.02 -3.05 54.97
N SER A 72 -21.03 -3.15 54.11
CA SER A 72 -22.38 -2.63 54.31
C SER A 72 -22.79 -1.34 53.60
N ASN A 73 -23.42 -1.60 52.46
CA ASN A 73 -24.57 -0.89 51.91
C ASN A 73 -25.81 -1.18 52.80
N LEU A 74 -26.70 -0.21 53.07
CA LEU A 74 -28.16 -0.43 53.14
C LEU A 74 -28.96 0.88 53.31
N ASN A 75 -30.04 0.94 52.53
CA ASN A 75 -31.13 1.93 52.51
C ASN A 75 -31.92 2.00 53.82
N GLU A 76 -32.53 3.17 54.09
CA GLU A 76 -33.79 3.21 54.82
C GLU A 76 -34.75 4.30 54.30
N SER A 77 -36.03 3.92 54.22
CA SER A 77 -37.17 4.72 53.76
C SER A 77 -38.06 5.00 54.96
N SER A 78 -38.61 6.22 55.09
CA SER A 78 -39.79 6.45 55.94
C SER A 78 -40.65 7.64 55.48
N LYS A 79 -41.97 7.45 55.63
CA LYS A 79 -43.09 8.22 55.08
C LYS A 79 -43.57 9.32 56.04
N GLY A 80 -44.06 10.43 55.46
CA GLY A 80 -45.34 11.05 55.84
C GLY A 80 -45.33 12.45 56.45
N ASN A 81 -45.84 13.46 55.71
CA ASN A 81 -47.08 14.16 56.12
C ASN A 81 -47.65 15.07 55.01
N LYS A 82 -48.99 15.17 54.98
CA LYS A 82 -49.81 15.89 54.01
C LYS A 82 -49.94 17.37 54.40
N HIS A 83 -49.85 18.30 53.45
CA HIS A 83 -50.65 19.53 53.43
C HIS A 83 -50.87 20.07 52.00
N LYS A 84 -51.95 20.84 51.86
CA LYS A 84 -52.84 20.98 50.70
C LYS A 84 -52.46 22.18 49.81
N LEU A 85 -52.39 21.91 48.51
CA LEU A 85 -52.54 22.75 47.30
C LEU A 85 -52.79 24.27 47.45
N LYS A 86 -51.91 25.08 46.82
CA LYS A 86 -52.31 26.25 46.01
C LYS A 86 -51.53 26.22 44.68
N LYS A 87 -52.28 26.15 43.57
CA LYS A 87 -51.79 26.19 42.19
C LYS A 87 -51.49 27.64 41.82
N THR A 88 -50.28 27.92 41.34
CA THR A 88 -49.98 29.09 40.52
C THR A 88 -49.34 28.57 39.23
N GLN A 89 -50.06 28.71 38.12
CA GLN A 89 -49.58 28.35 36.79
C GLN A 89 -48.61 29.42 36.30
N THR A 90 -47.31 29.11 36.27
CA THR A 90 -46.36 29.81 35.39
C THR A 90 -46.08 28.91 34.20
N SER A 91 -46.63 29.29 33.04
CA SER A 91 -46.38 28.68 31.75
C SER A 91 -44.90 28.80 31.37
N ARG A 92 -44.09 27.78 31.67
CA ARG A 92 -42.78 27.60 31.04
C ARG A 92 -43.02 27.12 29.60
N LYS A 93 -42.84 28.01 28.63
CA LYS A 93 -42.71 27.65 27.22
C LYS A 93 -41.57 26.64 27.11
N LYS A 94 -41.90 25.35 26.95
CA LYS A 94 -40.94 24.35 26.51
C LYS A 94 -40.56 24.70 25.08
N ASN A 95 -39.36 25.24 24.89
CA ASN A 95 -38.76 25.28 23.56
C ASN A 95 -38.72 23.85 23.06
N LYS A 96 -39.44 23.60 21.95
CA LYS A 96 -39.40 22.34 21.22
C LYS A 96 -37.97 22.21 20.70
N LEU A 97 -37.17 21.37 21.35
CA LEU A 97 -35.88 20.95 20.82
C LEU A 97 -36.12 20.37 19.43
N ASP A 98 -35.42 20.93 18.46
CA ASP A 98 -35.42 20.47 17.10
C ASP A 98 -34.96 19.00 17.09
N LYS A 99 -35.84 18.09 16.69
CA LYS A 99 -35.60 16.63 16.76
C LYS A 99 -34.53 16.16 15.77
N ASN A 100 -33.96 17.06 14.98
CA ASN A 100 -32.91 16.78 14.02
C ASN A 100 -31.50 17.12 14.52
N GLN A 101 -31.33 17.55 15.77
CA GLN A 101 -30.00 17.77 16.33
C GLN A 101 -29.33 16.41 16.64
N THR A 102 -28.39 16.01 15.80
CA THR A 102 -27.53 14.85 16.09
C THR A 102 -26.66 15.14 17.32
N SER A 103 -26.53 14.15 18.19
CA SER A 103 -25.68 14.23 19.38
C SER A 103 -24.24 14.57 18.97
N VAL A 104 -23.57 15.41 19.77
CA VAL A 104 -22.12 15.66 19.63
C VAL A 104 -21.33 14.34 19.71
N ALA A 105 -21.83 13.34 20.42
CA ALA A 105 -21.24 11.99 20.44
C ALA A 105 -21.17 11.36 19.03
N ASN A 106 -22.16 11.61 18.15
CA ASN A 106 -22.15 11.14 16.76
C ASN A 106 -21.07 11.83 15.91
N PHE A 107 -20.46 12.91 16.40
CA PHE A 107 -19.34 13.61 15.76
C PHE A 107 -17.99 13.00 16.16
N TYR A 108 -17.92 12.41 17.36
CA TYR A 108 -16.73 11.73 17.88
C TYR A 108 -16.74 10.21 17.66
N GLU A 109 -17.89 9.62 17.31
CA GLU A 109 -17.93 8.25 16.82
C GLU A 109 -17.17 8.15 15.49
N VAL A 110 -16.17 7.28 15.50
CA VAL A 110 -15.41 6.86 14.34
C VAL A 110 -16.37 6.19 13.35
N LYS A 111 -16.94 6.98 12.43
CA LYS A 111 -17.91 6.50 11.44
C LYS A 111 -17.21 5.56 10.46
N LYS A 112 -17.75 4.36 10.29
CA LYS A 112 -17.33 3.46 9.22
C LYS A 112 -17.45 4.19 7.87
N LEU A 113 -16.44 4.01 7.03
CA LEU A 113 -16.47 4.59 5.69
C LEU A 113 -17.57 3.97 4.86
N GLN A 114 -18.22 4.81 4.04
CA GLN A 114 -19.15 4.34 3.04
C GLN A 114 -18.39 3.53 1.99
N LYS A 115 -18.99 2.43 1.52
CA LYS A 115 -18.36 1.53 0.54
C LYS A 115 -17.83 2.27 -0.69
N GLY A 116 -18.59 3.23 -1.24
CA GLY A 116 -18.15 4.00 -2.40
C GLY A 116 -16.87 4.82 -2.18
N ILE A 117 -16.63 5.29 -0.95
CA ILE A 117 -15.38 5.99 -0.59
C ILE A 117 -14.23 4.99 -0.51
N ILE A 118 -14.45 3.82 0.10
CA ILE A 118 -13.47 2.74 0.17
C ILE A 118 -13.06 2.30 -1.25
N ASP A 119 -14.05 2.06 -2.13
CA ASP A 119 -13.82 1.64 -3.51
C ASP A 119 -12.99 2.69 -4.30
N ASP A 120 -13.24 3.99 -4.07
CA ASP A 120 -12.46 5.07 -4.70
C ASP A 120 -11.03 5.18 -4.16
N MET A 121 -10.85 4.96 -2.84
CA MET A 121 -9.53 4.88 -2.22
C MET A 121 -8.73 3.68 -2.74
N ASP A 122 -9.33 2.49 -2.79
CA ASP A 122 -8.74 1.26 -3.33
C ASP A 122 -8.28 1.46 -4.77
N LYS A 123 -9.13 2.07 -5.59
CA LYS A 123 -8.82 2.42 -6.98
C LYS A 123 -7.66 3.40 -7.09
N THR A 124 -7.65 4.45 -6.26
CA THR A 124 -6.59 5.46 -6.26
C THR A 124 -5.25 4.86 -5.85
N ILE A 125 -5.23 4.03 -4.82
CA ILE A 125 -4.05 3.30 -4.38
C ILE A 125 -3.57 2.34 -5.47
N THR A 126 -4.47 1.58 -6.08
CA THR A 126 -4.13 0.66 -7.19
C THR A 126 -3.43 1.40 -8.32
N LYS A 127 -3.95 2.56 -8.73
CA LYS A 127 -3.32 3.40 -9.75
C LYS A 127 -1.96 3.91 -9.31
N ALA A 128 -1.82 4.37 -8.07
CA ALA A 128 -0.53 4.85 -7.56
C ALA A 128 0.53 3.73 -7.59
N PHE A 129 0.17 2.52 -7.18
CA PHE A 129 1.09 1.37 -7.21
C PHE A 129 1.54 1.02 -8.62
N VAL A 130 0.61 0.99 -9.58
CA VAL A 130 0.93 0.69 -11.00
C VAL A 130 1.77 1.81 -11.62
N MET A 131 1.34 3.07 -11.48
CA MET A 131 1.98 4.21 -12.14
C MET A 131 3.36 4.54 -11.55
N CYS A 132 3.56 4.30 -10.25
CA CYS A 132 4.85 4.49 -9.58
C CYS A 132 5.71 3.22 -9.55
N ASN A 133 5.25 2.13 -10.17
CA ASN A 133 5.93 0.82 -10.17
C ASN A 133 6.30 0.34 -8.76
N PHE A 134 5.39 0.51 -7.79
CA PHE A 134 5.62 0.01 -6.43
C PHE A 134 5.40 -1.49 -6.39
N PRO A 135 6.33 -2.26 -5.77
CA PRO A 135 6.08 -3.66 -5.47
C PRO A 135 4.80 -3.78 -4.64
N PHE A 136 3.88 -4.67 -5.05
CA PHE A 136 2.61 -4.84 -4.33
C PHE A 136 2.78 -5.28 -2.87
N SER A 137 3.94 -5.82 -2.48
CA SER A 137 4.27 -6.11 -1.07
C SER A 137 4.34 -4.86 -0.19
N VAL A 138 4.51 -3.66 -0.76
CA VAL A 138 4.57 -2.41 0.00
C VAL A 138 3.24 -2.10 0.70
N ILE A 139 2.09 -2.51 0.15
CA ILE A 139 0.77 -2.22 0.74
C ILE A 139 0.58 -2.85 2.12
N GLU A 140 1.26 -3.96 2.39
CA GLU A 140 1.22 -4.69 3.66
C GLU A 140 2.39 -4.33 4.59
N ASN A 141 3.27 -3.42 4.16
CA ASN A 141 4.36 -2.96 5.01
C ASN A 141 3.80 -2.17 6.21
N PRO A 142 4.19 -2.47 7.46
CA PRO A 142 3.64 -1.81 8.65
C PRO A 142 3.76 -0.28 8.62
N TRP A 143 4.85 0.26 8.07
CA TRP A 143 5.03 1.71 7.96
C TRP A 143 4.10 2.34 6.93
N PHE A 144 3.82 1.63 5.84
CA PHE A 144 2.87 2.07 4.82
C PHE A 144 1.44 2.01 5.35
N ILE A 145 1.08 0.94 6.07
CA ILE A 145 -0.21 0.83 6.76
C ILE A 145 -0.36 1.98 7.77
N ASN A 146 0.66 2.25 8.59
CA ASN A 146 0.62 3.34 9.55
C ASN A 146 0.46 4.71 8.88
N MET A 147 1.12 4.93 7.74
CA MET A 147 0.93 6.13 6.93
C MET A 147 -0.52 6.26 6.45
N ILE A 148 -1.10 5.19 5.88
CA ILE A 148 -2.51 5.17 5.45
C ILE A 148 -3.43 5.45 6.63
N LYS A 149 -3.23 4.80 7.78
CA LYS A 149 -4.02 5.00 9.00
C LYS A 149 -3.90 6.40 9.58
N SER A 150 -2.75 7.06 9.40
CA SER A 150 -2.56 8.46 9.82
C SER A 150 -3.37 9.43 8.94
N LEU A 151 -3.56 9.10 7.66
CA LEU A 151 -4.37 9.89 6.73
C LEU A 151 -5.87 9.58 6.86
N GLN A 152 -6.21 8.31 7.03
CA GLN A 152 -7.58 7.83 7.16
C GLN A 152 -7.65 6.64 8.14
N PRO A 153 -7.91 6.89 9.44
CA PRO A 153 -7.89 5.85 10.48
C PRO A 153 -8.87 4.70 10.24
N THR A 154 -10.02 4.99 9.65
CA THR A 154 -11.10 4.01 9.42
C THR A 154 -10.97 3.21 8.14
N TYR A 155 -9.97 3.51 7.31
CA TYR A 155 -9.75 2.79 6.07
C TYR A 155 -8.79 1.64 6.31
N ASP A 156 -9.20 0.44 5.93
CA ASP A 156 -8.36 -0.75 5.91
C ASP A 156 -7.85 -0.94 4.49
N SER A 157 -6.53 -0.83 4.31
CA SER A 157 -5.91 -1.00 3.00
C SER A 157 -6.10 -2.42 2.47
N PRO A 158 -6.22 -2.61 1.16
CA PRO A 158 -6.34 -3.93 0.57
C PRO A 158 -5.09 -4.76 0.84
N SER A 159 -5.28 -6.09 0.94
CA SER A 159 -4.16 -7.02 0.93
C SER A 159 -3.39 -6.93 -0.39
N ARG A 160 -2.12 -7.37 -0.38
CA ARG A 160 -1.32 -7.52 -1.60
C ARG A 160 -2.06 -8.33 -2.65
N ARG A 161 -2.71 -9.43 -2.23
CA ARG A 161 -3.46 -10.32 -3.12
C ARG A 161 -4.68 -9.63 -3.74
N THR A 162 -5.40 -8.85 -2.94
CA THR A 162 -6.56 -8.07 -3.41
C THR A 162 -6.12 -6.99 -4.39
N LEU A 163 -5.01 -6.30 -4.08
CA LEU A 163 -4.43 -5.24 -4.88
C LEU A 163 -3.94 -5.75 -6.24
N SER A 164 -3.09 -6.79 -6.25
CA SER A 164 -2.52 -7.36 -7.47
C SER A 164 -3.50 -8.24 -8.27
N GLY A 165 -4.57 -8.69 -7.63
CA GLY A 165 -5.61 -9.50 -8.24
C GLY A 165 -6.83 -8.65 -8.59
N THR A 166 -7.84 -8.70 -7.74
CA THR A 166 -9.18 -8.13 -8.01
C THR A 166 -9.15 -6.66 -8.42
N LEU A 167 -8.43 -5.81 -7.69
CA LEU A 167 -8.42 -4.37 -7.97
C LEU A 167 -7.67 -4.05 -9.27
N LEU A 168 -6.51 -4.67 -9.49
CA LEU A 168 -5.76 -4.52 -10.73
C LEU A 168 -6.57 -5.00 -11.94
N GLN A 169 -7.22 -6.16 -11.85
CA GLN A 169 -8.04 -6.71 -12.93
C GLN A 169 -9.26 -5.83 -13.23
N SER A 170 -9.91 -5.28 -12.20
CA SER A 170 -11.01 -4.34 -12.35
C SER A 170 -10.57 -3.08 -13.10
N GLU A 171 -9.42 -2.50 -12.72
CA GLU A 171 -8.88 -1.31 -13.40
C GLU A 171 -8.41 -1.62 -14.82
N LEU A 172 -7.81 -2.79 -15.05
CA LEU A 172 -7.42 -3.26 -16.38
C LEU A 172 -8.65 -3.40 -17.30
N ALA A 173 -9.71 -4.04 -16.83
CA ALA A 173 -10.97 -4.18 -17.58
C ALA A 173 -11.56 -2.80 -17.93
N ARG A 174 -11.58 -1.87 -16.97
CA ARG A 174 -12.04 -0.50 -17.19
C ARG A 174 -11.21 0.23 -18.25
N ILE A 175 -9.88 0.11 -18.18
CA ILE A 175 -8.98 0.74 -19.16
C ILE A 175 -9.16 0.10 -20.54
N ASN A 176 -9.32 -1.22 -20.63
CA ASN A 176 -9.56 -1.93 -21.89
C ASN A 176 -10.82 -1.41 -22.59
N VAL A 177 -11.94 -1.30 -21.87
CA VAL A 177 -13.19 -0.74 -22.41
C VAL A 177 -12.99 0.70 -22.89
N LEU A 178 -12.32 1.55 -22.10
CA LEU A 178 -12.04 2.92 -22.50
C LEU A 178 -11.13 3.02 -23.73
N THR A 179 -10.15 2.13 -23.84
CA THR A 179 -9.26 2.04 -24.99
C THR A 179 -10.04 1.63 -26.23
N ILE A 180 -10.85 0.57 -26.16
CA ILE A 180 -11.71 0.13 -27.28
C ILE A 180 -12.63 1.27 -27.73
N ASN A 181 -13.37 1.91 -26.82
CA ASN A 181 -14.27 3.02 -27.14
C ASN A 181 -13.55 4.22 -27.78
N LYS A 182 -12.27 4.44 -27.45
CA LYS A 182 -11.44 5.48 -28.09
C LYS A 182 -11.03 5.06 -29.51
N LEU A 183 -10.62 3.80 -29.68
CA LEU A 183 -10.21 3.23 -30.97
C LEU A 183 -11.41 3.03 -31.91
N GLU A 184 -12.63 2.90 -31.39
CA GLU A 184 -13.85 2.79 -32.18
C GLU A 184 -14.05 3.96 -33.14
N LYS A 185 -13.64 5.17 -32.73
CA LYS A 185 -13.81 6.41 -33.50
C LYS A 185 -12.66 6.71 -34.45
N GLY A 186 -11.55 5.99 -34.31
CA GLY A 186 -10.36 6.18 -35.14
C GLY A 186 -10.25 5.10 -36.20
N ASN A 187 -9.46 5.42 -37.24
CA ASN A 187 -9.04 4.52 -38.31
C ASN A 187 -7.56 4.83 -38.62
N ASN A 188 -7.04 4.19 -39.66
CA ASN A 188 -5.69 4.37 -40.15
C ASN A 188 -4.61 3.98 -39.12
N PHE A 189 -4.84 2.86 -38.45
CA PHE A 189 -3.96 2.35 -37.41
C PHE A 189 -2.81 1.55 -38.00
N THR A 190 -1.69 1.59 -37.30
CA THR A 190 -0.52 0.75 -37.54
C THR A 190 -0.37 -0.21 -36.38
N ILE A 191 -0.14 -1.49 -36.67
CA ILE A 191 0.35 -2.43 -35.66
C ILE A 191 1.88 -2.34 -35.66
N ALA A 192 2.47 -2.08 -34.51
CA ALA A 192 3.90 -2.25 -34.29
C ALA A 192 4.07 -3.46 -33.37
N LEU A 193 4.83 -4.46 -33.81
CA LEU A 193 5.13 -5.64 -33.02
C LEU A 193 6.63 -5.83 -32.87
N ASP A 194 7.03 -6.27 -31.67
CA ASP A 194 8.41 -6.55 -31.32
C ASP A 194 8.45 -7.78 -30.39
N GLY A 195 9.52 -8.55 -30.50
CA GLY A 195 9.70 -9.78 -29.76
C GLY A 195 11.14 -9.89 -29.28
N TRP A 196 11.31 -10.24 -28.00
CA TRP A 196 12.64 -10.52 -27.45
C TRP A 196 12.65 -11.84 -26.69
N THR A 197 13.84 -12.41 -26.60
CA THR A 197 14.11 -13.57 -25.76
C THR A 197 14.81 -13.08 -24.49
N ASP A 198 14.26 -13.40 -23.33
CA ASP A 198 14.90 -13.08 -22.05
C ASP A 198 16.11 -14.00 -21.79
N PRO A 199 16.97 -13.71 -20.79
CA PRO A 199 18.13 -14.54 -20.49
C PRO A 199 17.81 -15.98 -20.05
N ARG A 200 16.54 -16.30 -19.75
CA ARG A 200 16.07 -17.64 -19.39
C ARG A 200 15.54 -18.40 -20.59
N GLY A 201 15.56 -17.80 -21.78
CA GLY A 201 15.04 -18.39 -23.01
C GLY A 201 13.54 -18.15 -23.22
N ASN A 202 12.90 -17.31 -22.41
CA ASN A 202 11.48 -17.01 -22.58
C ASN A 202 11.27 -16.05 -23.74
N SER A 203 10.29 -16.31 -24.59
CA SER A 203 9.92 -15.45 -25.71
C SER A 203 8.78 -14.52 -25.31
N ILE A 204 9.04 -13.23 -25.25
CA ILE A 204 8.01 -12.23 -24.93
C ILE A 204 7.76 -11.36 -26.17
N TRP A 205 6.49 -11.16 -26.48
CA TRP A 205 6.03 -10.40 -27.64
C TRP A 205 5.12 -9.27 -27.23
N VAL A 206 5.33 -8.10 -27.81
CA VAL A 206 4.52 -6.91 -27.62
C VAL A 206 3.81 -6.56 -28.91
N PHE A 207 2.52 -6.29 -28.82
CA PHE A 207 1.69 -5.81 -29.92
C PHE A 207 1.14 -4.43 -29.54
N MET A 208 1.60 -3.39 -30.23
CA MET A 208 1.17 -2.02 -30.04
C MET A 208 0.34 -1.52 -31.21
N LEU A 209 -0.67 -0.71 -30.91
CA LEU A 209 -1.39 0.11 -31.87
C LEU A 209 -0.82 1.52 -31.87
N ILE A 210 -0.47 2.01 -33.06
CA ILE A 210 -0.07 3.40 -33.27
C ILE A 210 -1.15 4.08 -34.11
N THR A 211 -1.70 5.17 -33.58
CA THR A 211 -2.69 6.00 -34.29
C THR A 211 -2.00 6.99 -35.24
N SER A 212 -2.74 7.52 -36.21
CA SER A 212 -2.28 8.63 -37.07
C SER A 212 -1.85 9.87 -36.27
N SER A 213 -2.42 10.08 -35.09
CA SER A 213 -2.05 11.13 -34.13
C SER A 213 -0.81 10.79 -33.28
N LYS A 214 -0.09 9.70 -33.59
CA LYS A 214 1.09 9.20 -32.87
C LYS A 214 0.83 8.82 -31.40
N LYS A 215 -0.41 8.52 -31.05
CA LYS A 215 -0.74 7.88 -29.76
C LYS A 215 -0.54 6.38 -29.86
N GLU A 216 0.00 5.81 -28.79
CA GLU A 216 0.36 4.40 -28.68
C GLU A 216 -0.54 3.70 -27.66
N TYR A 217 -0.96 2.47 -27.98
CA TYR A 217 -1.76 1.63 -27.10
C TYR A 217 -1.20 0.22 -27.10
N LEU A 218 -0.93 -0.33 -25.92
CA LEU A 218 -0.61 -1.74 -25.78
C LEU A 218 -1.89 -2.57 -26.05
N LEU A 219 -1.89 -3.36 -27.11
CA LEU A 219 -3.00 -4.25 -27.44
C LEU A 219 -2.86 -5.60 -26.73
N LYS A 220 -1.64 -6.15 -26.74
CA LYS A 220 -1.34 -7.45 -26.15
C LYS A 220 0.15 -7.55 -25.80
N LEU A 221 0.44 -8.24 -24.71
CA LEU A 221 1.77 -8.66 -24.29
C LEU A 221 1.68 -10.17 -24.09
N GLU A 222 2.36 -10.94 -24.92
CA GLU A 222 2.21 -12.40 -25.00
C GLU A 222 3.51 -13.11 -24.64
N ASP A 223 3.40 -14.17 -23.86
CA ASP A 223 4.48 -15.10 -23.59
C ASP A 223 4.35 -16.29 -24.57
N LEU A 224 5.22 -16.33 -25.57
CA LEU A 224 5.29 -17.38 -26.58
C LEU A 224 6.46 -18.36 -26.32
N SER A 225 6.95 -18.47 -25.09
CA SER A 225 8.09 -19.34 -24.75
C SER A 225 7.85 -20.82 -25.04
N ASN A 226 6.62 -21.28 -24.77
CA ASN A 226 6.22 -22.68 -24.99
C ASN A 226 5.82 -22.98 -26.43
N GLU A 227 5.68 -21.93 -27.23
CA GLU A 227 5.17 -21.97 -28.57
C GLU A 227 6.36 -21.73 -29.51
N HIS A 228 7.13 -22.80 -29.79
CA HIS A 228 8.28 -22.81 -30.70
C HIS A 228 8.10 -21.73 -31.77
N HIS A 229 8.92 -20.67 -31.75
CA HIS A 229 8.74 -19.43 -32.50
C HIS A 229 8.33 -19.66 -33.96
N THR A 230 7.04 -19.86 -34.22
CA THR A 230 6.55 -20.14 -35.57
C THR A 230 5.86 -18.88 -36.07
N ALA A 231 6.06 -18.61 -37.36
CA ALA A 231 5.31 -17.57 -38.05
C ALA A 231 3.79 -17.74 -37.84
N GLN A 232 3.32 -18.99 -37.77
CA GLN A 232 1.90 -19.29 -37.58
C GLN A 232 1.33 -18.79 -36.25
N ASN A 233 2.07 -18.94 -35.14
CA ASN A 233 1.59 -18.46 -33.84
C ASN A 233 1.53 -16.93 -33.81
N LEU A 234 2.52 -16.26 -34.42
CA LEU A 234 2.48 -14.81 -34.59
C LEU A 234 1.27 -14.38 -35.43
N VAL A 235 1.00 -15.05 -36.56
CA VAL A 235 -0.18 -14.77 -37.38
C VAL A 235 -1.47 -14.91 -36.58
N ASN A 236 -1.58 -15.93 -35.74
CA ASN A 236 -2.77 -16.14 -34.91
C ASN A 236 -2.98 -14.97 -33.93
N VAL A 237 -1.92 -14.56 -33.22
CA VAL A 237 -2.01 -13.44 -32.27
C VAL A 237 -2.27 -12.11 -32.99
N ILE A 238 -1.62 -11.87 -34.13
CA ILE A 238 -1.87 -10.69 -34.97
C ILE A 238 -3.34 -10.65 -35.41
N THR A 239 -3.88 -11.79 -35.86
CA THR A 239 -5.26 -11.91 -36.32
C THR A 239 -6.25 -11.59 -35.19
N GLU A 240 -6.07 -12.19 -34.00
CA GLU A 240 -6.91 -11.91 -32.83
C GLU A 240 -6.92 -10.42 -32.48
N VAL A 241 -5.75 -9.78 -32.50
CA VAL A 241 -5.57 -8.37 -32.19
C VAL A 241 -6.26 -7.48 -33.24
N ILE A 242 -6.14 -7.83 -34.53
CA ILE A 242 -6.80 -7.13 -35.63
C ILE A 242 -8.32 -7.24 -35.51
N GLU A 243 -8.84 -8.45 -35.30
CA GLU A 243 -10.27 -8.71 -35.18
C GLU A 243 -10.90 -7.98 -33.99
N LYS A 244 -10.21 -7.95 -32.85
CA LYS A 244 -10.65 -7.24 -31.65
C LYS A 244 -10.88 -5.74 -31.85
N VAL A 245 -10.11 -5.10 -32.73
CA VAL A 245 -10.23 -3.65 -33.02
C VAL A 245 -11.07 -3.38 -34.27
N GLY A 246 -11.03 -4.28 -35.26
CA GLY A 246 -11.69 -4.18 -36.55
C GLY A 246 -10.70 -4.14 -37.71
N ILE A 247 -10.76 -5.12 -38.60
CA ILE A 247 -9.80 -5.31 -39.70
C ILE A 247 -9.68 -4.10 -40.64
N ASN A 248 -10.80 -3.44 -40.92
CA ASN A 248 -10.89 -2.29 -41.82
C ASN A 248 -10.26 -0.99 -41.25
N LYS A 249 -9.71 -1.05 -40.02
CA LYS A 249 -9.11 0.12 -39.37
C LYS A 249 -7.60 0.17 -39.48
N PHE A 250 -6.96 -0.93 -39.85
CA PHE A 250 -5.51 -1.03 -39.97
C PHE A 250 -5.05 -0.78 -41.41
N VAL A 251 -3.88 -0.17 -41.56
CA VAL A 251 -3.27 0.13 -42.87
C VAL A 251 -1.95 -0.62 -43.05
N THR A 252 -1.22 -0.85 -41.95
CA THR A 252 0.09 -1.47 -42.02
C THR A 252 0.46 -2.17 -40.72
N ILE A 253 1.33 -3.16 -40.87
CA ILE A 253 2.05 -3.83 -39.78
C ILE A 253 3.53 -3.46 -39.94
N VAL A 254 4.14 -3.09 -38.82
CA VAL A 254 5.56 -2.75 -38.69
C VAL A 254 6.17 -3.71 -37.67
N SER A 255 7.32 -4.26 -38.03
CA SER A 255 8.02 -5.25 -37.24
C SER A 255 9.50 -5.20 -37.56
N ASP A 256 10.31 -5.91 -36.79
CA ASP A 256 11.71 -6.14 -37.14
C ASP A 256 11.84 -7.12 -38.34
N ASN A 257 13.08 -7.40 -38.73
CA ASN A 257 13.40 -8.32 -39.83
C ASN A 257 13.73 -9.74 -39.32
N GLY A 258 13.22 -10.14 -38.15
CA GLY A 258 13.38 -11.50 -37.65
C GLY A 258 12.77 -12.52 -38.63
N SER A 259 13.40 -13.67 -38.84
CA SER A 259 12.96 -14.65 -39.84
C SER A 259 11.50 -15.10 -39.68
N ASN A 260 11.09 -15.35 -38.43
CA ASN A 260 9.72 -15.77 -38.12
C ASN A 260 8.70 -14.64 -38.30
N VAL A 261 9.14 -13.40 -38.07
CA VAL A 261 8.34 -12.19 -38.24
C VAL A 261 8.13 -11.88 -39.71
N ALA A 262 9.20 -11.96 -40.50
CA ALA A 262 9.16 -11.79 -41.94
C ALA A 262 8.24 -12.81 -42.62
N ALA A 263 8.18 -14.03 -42.08
CA ALA A 263 7.26 -15.07 -42.55
C ALA A 263 5.81 -14.92 -42.04
N ALA A 264 5.57 -14.14 -40.98
CA ALA A 264 4.25 -13.90 -40.41
C ALA A 264 3.55 -12.64 -40.96
N ARG A 265 4.32 -11.73 -41.56
CA ARG A 265 3.85 -10.49 -42.19
C ARG A 265 3.20 -10.75 -43.55
#